data_AF-A0A2R7T3R1-F1
#
_entry.id   AF-A0A2R7T3R1-F1
#
_cell.length_a   1.000
_cell.length_b   1.000
_cell.length_c   1.000
_cell.angle_alpha   90.00
_cell.angle_beta   90.00
_cell.angle_gamma   90.00
#
_symmetry.space_group_name_H-M   'P 1'
#
loop_
_entity.id
_entity.type
_entity.pdbx_description
1 polymer ?
#
loop_
_entity_poly.entity_id
_entity_poly.type
_entity_poly.pdbx_seq_one_letter_code
_entity_poly.pdbx_strand_id
1 'polypeptide(L)' 'WDGKPAILQSRAVDETGYVQPSTRQLRAVRGTRSIYHNNAVQSWLVEESGEVRNVQLS' A
#
# COMPACT_ATOMS: atom_id res chain seq x y z
N TRP A 1 10.79 -4.66 17.36
CA TRP A 1 11.43 -4.65 16.03
C TRP A 1 12.77 -5.36 16.19
N ASP A 2 13.04 -6.36 15.37
CA ASP A 2 14.27 -7.18 15.43
C ASP A 2 15.37 -6.67 14.48
N GLY A 3 15.24 -5.44 13.98
CA GLY A 3 16.23 -4.77 13.12
C GLY A 3 16.22 -5.22 11.65
N LYS A 4 15.47 -6.27 11.30
CA LYS A 4 15.42 -6.77 9.93
C LYS A 4 14.58 -5.87 9.02
N PRO A 5 14.81 -5.93 7.69
CA PRO A 5 13.97 -5.23 6.74
C PRO A 5 12.51 -5.64 6.86
N ALA A 6 11.61 -4.68 6.73
CA ALA A 6 10.18 -4.91 6.80
C ALA A 6 9.43 -4.09 5.76
N ILE A 7 8.33 -4.65 5.24
CA ILE A 7 7.36 -3.89 4.45
C ILE A 7 6.20 -3.53 5.37
N LEU A 8 6.02 -2.23 5.62
CA LEU A 8 4.90 -1.71 6.39
C LEU A 8 3.76 -1.32 5.45
N GLN A 9 2.56 -1.77 5.81
CA GLN A 9 1.31 -1.47 5.12
C GLN A 9 0.22 -1.26 6.16
N SER A 10 -0.74 -0.40 5.85
CA SER A 10 -1.99 -0.26 6.60
C SER A 10 -3.19 -0.53 5.68
N ARG A 11 -4.27 -1.05 6.25
CA ARG A 11 -5.49 -1.37 5.51
C ARG A 11 -6.71 -1.02 6.34
N ALA A 12 -7.41 0.04 5.93
CA ALA A 12 -8.63 0.49 6.61
C ALA A 12 -9.83 -0.39 6.28
N VAL A 13 -10.77 -0.47 7.22
CA VAL A 13 -12.12 -1.01 7.06
C VAL A 13 -13.09 0.00 7.65
N ASP A 14 -14.14 0.35 6.92
CA ASP A 14 -15.19 1.26 7.40
C ASP A 14 -16.45 0.52 7.85
N GLU A 15 -17.42 1.25 8.37
CA GLU A 15 -18.70 0.73 8.88
C GLU A 15 -19.58 0.07 7.82
N THR A 16 -19.32 0.30 6.53
CA THR A 16 -20.02 -0.37 5.42
C THR A 16 -19.43 -1.75 5.10
N GLY A 17 -18.29 -2.08 5.72
CA GLY A 17 -17.51 -3.27 5.43
C GLY A 17 -16.56 -3.11 4.24
N TYR A 18 -16.39 -1.90 3.71
CA TYR A 18 -15.45 -1.65 2.63
C TYR A 18 -14.02 -1.80 3.16
N VAL A 19 -13.25 -2.69 2.53
CA VAL A 19 -11.84 -2.90 2.84
C VAL A 19 -10.98 -2.17 1.83
N GLN A 20 -10.03 -1.36 2.32
CA GLN A 20 -9.12 -0.60 1.47
C GLN A 20 -8.40 -1.53 0.45
N PRO A 21 -8.43 -1.20 -0.85
CA PRO A 21 -7.95 -2.07 -1.90
C PRO A 21 -6.43 -1.99 -2.07
N SER A 22 -5.84 -3.06 -2.60
CA SER A 22 -4.47 -3.02 -3.13
C SER A 22 -4.40 -2.23 -4.45
N THR A 23 -3.20 -1.78 -4.82
CA THR A 23 -2.92 -1.16 -6.13
C THR A 23 -3.36 -2.06 -7.29
N ARG A 24 -3.16 -3.38 -7.17
CA ARG A 24 -3.58 -4.36 -8.20
C ARG A 24 -5.10 -4.40 -8.35
N GLN A 25 -5.84 -4.45 -7.24
CA GLN A 25 -7.30 -4.44 -7.27
C GLN A 25 -7.84 -3.15 -7.90
N LEU A 26 -7.29 -1.98 -7.55
CA LEU A 26 -7.71 -0.71 -8.17
C LEU A 26 -7.39 -0.65 -9.66
N ARG A 27 -6.19 -1.08 -10.07
CA ARG A 27 -5.82 -1.11 -11.50
C ARG A 27 -6.68 -2.06 -12.32
N ALA A 28 -7.10 -3.19 -11.74
CA ALA A 28 -7.98 -4.13 -12.44
C ALA A 28 -9.33 -3.50 -12.83
N VAL A 29 -9.82 -2.54 -12.04
CA VAL A 29 -11.12 -1.87 -12.30
C VAL A 29 -11.00 -0.50 -12.95
N ARG A 30 -9.88 0.22 -12.76
CA ARG A 30 -9.70 1.62 -13.22
C ARG A 30 -8.57 1.81 -14.24
N GLY A 31 -7.81 0.77 -14.55
CA GLY A 31 -6.58 0.87 -15.34
C GLY A 31 -5.48 1.65 -14.63
N THR A 32 -4.44 2.04 -15.37
CA THR A 32 -3.25 2.72 -14.85
C THR A 32 -3.28 4.25 -14.99
N ARG A 33 -4.27 4.80 -15.71
CA ARG A 33 -4.37 6.24 -16.02
C ARG A 33 -5.43 6.96 -15.18
N SER A 34 -5.86 6.35 -14.07
CA SER A 34 -6.76 7.00 -13.13
C SER A 34 -5.97 7.97 -12.24
N ILE A 35 -6.17 9.28 -12.42
CA ILE A 35 -5.40 10.34 -11.76
C ILE A 35 -5.98 10.68 -10.37
N TYR A 36 -7.26 10.40 -10.13
CA TYR A 36 -7.98 10.76 -8.91
C TYR A 36 -8.41 9.54 -8.10
N HIS A 37 -8.67 9.77 -6.80
CA HIS A 37 -9.20 8.77 -5.85
C HIS A 37 -8.35 7.49 -5.76
N ASN A 38 -7.02 7.63 -5.80
CA ASN A 38 -6.12 6.51 -5.53
C ASN A 38 -6.05 6.25 -4.02
N ASN A 39 -6.92 5.37 -3.54
CA ASN A 39 -6.95 4.91 -2.15
C ASN A 39 -6.25 3.55 -1.96
N ALA A 40 -5.32 3.18 -2.83
CA ALA A 40 -4.56 1.93 -2.69
C ALA A 40 -3.84 1.85 -1.34
N VAL A 41 -3.69 0.64 -0.80
CA VAL A 41 -2.76 0.36 0.30
C VAL A 41 -1.34 0.80 -0.09
N GLN A 42 -0.75 1.68 0.71
CA GLN A 42 0.62 2.16 0.55
C GLN A 42 1.62 1.18 1.19
N SER A 43 2.79 1.01 0.57
CA SER A 43 3.87 0.18 1.10
C SER A 43 5.11 1.01 1.40
N TRP A 44 5.70 0.77 2.56
CA TRP A 44 6.97 1.39 2.98
C TRP A 44 7.99 0.30 3.27
N LEU A 45 9.12 0.32 2.58
CA LEU A 45 10.25 -0.53 2.92
C LEU A 45 11.05 0.17 4.01
N VAL A 46 11.15 -0.46 5.17
CA VAL A 46 12.09 -0.10 6.24
C VAL A 46 13.31 -0.98 6.04
N GLU A 47 14.47 -0.38 5.77
CA GLU A 47 15.74 -1.09 5.64
C GLU A 47 16.40 -1.29 7.03
N GLU A 48 17.44 -2.13 7.12
CA GLU A 48 18.15 -2.38 8.40
C GLU A 48 18.78 -1.10 8.99
N SER A 49 19.13 -0.15 8.12
CA SER A 49 19.64 1.17 8.49
C SER A 49 18.59 2.06 9.18
N GLY A 50 17.31 1.70 9.09
CA GLY A 50 16.18 2.53 9.47
C GLY A 50 15.69 3.50 8.38
N GLU A 51 16.33 3.53 7.20
CA GLU A 51 15.85 4.31 6.06
C GLU A 51 14.48 3.77 5.60
N VAL A 52 13.60 4.69 5.20
CA VAL A 52 12.24 4.38 4.75
C VAL A 52 12.05 4.79 3.30
N ARG A 53 11.67 3.82 2.47
CA ARG A 53 11.49 4.02 1.02
C ARG A 53 10.04 3.80 0.61
N ASN A 54 9.52 4.68 -0.23
CA ASN A 54 8.26 4.48 -0.92
C ASN A 54 8.47 3.41 -2.00
N VAL A 55 7.80 2.27 -1.87
CA VAL A 55 7.92 1.13 -2.79
C VAL A 55 6.54 0.67 -3.25
N GLN A 56 6.49 0.07 -4.45
CA GLN A 56 5.30 -0.62 -4.93
C GLN A 56 5.59 -2.11 -5.06
N LEU A 57 4.75 -2.95 -4.46
CA LEU A 57 4.79 -4.40 -4.67
C LEU A 57 4.09 -4.76 -5.99
N SER A 58 4.66 -5.73 -6.72
CA SER A 58 4.15 -6.23 -8.01
C SER A 58 2.96 -7.16 -7.85
#